data_AF-A0A7X2MNM5-F1
#
_entry.id   AF-A0A7X2MNM5-F1
#
_cell.length_a   1.000
_cell.length_b   1.000
_cell.length_c   1.000
_cell.angle_alpha   90.00
_cell.angle_beta   90.00
_cell.angle_gamma   90.00
#
_symmetry.space_group_name_H-M   'P 1'
#
loop_
_entity.id
_entity.type
_entity.pdbx_description
1 polymer ?
#
loop_
_entity_poly.entity_id
_entity_poly.type
_entity_poly.pdbx_seq_one_letter_code
_entity_poly.pdbx_strand_id
1 'polypeptide(L)' 'RAAQVTSESVQLAGFAINTSNYSEEEALAYCAEISAEFGLPATDPVRFGIDEIAALLQERG' A
#
# COMPACT_ATOMS: atom_id res chain seq x y z
N ARG A 1 -12.96 -9.99 4.69
CA ARG A 1 -13.35 -10.60 5.99
C ARG A 1 -12.35 -11.63 6.54
N ALA A 2 -11.45 -12.23 5.74
CA ALA A 2 -10.49 -13.24 6.24
C ALA A 2 -9.60 -12.73 7.38
N ALA A 3 -9.11 -11.49 7.32
CA ALA A 3 -8.25 -10.91 8.36
C ALA A 3 -8.94 -10.78 9.73
N GLN A 4 -10.26 -10.58 9.76
CA GLN A 4 -11.02 -10.42 11.02
C GLN A 4 -11.13 -11.71 11.82
N VAL A 5 -10.81 -12.86 11.20
CA VAL A 5 -10.79 -14.16 11.88
C VAL A 5 -9.63 -14.25 12.88
N THR A 6 -8.52 -13.56 12.62
CA THR A 6 -7.35 -13.56 13.51
C THR A 6 -7.32 -12.38 14.48
N SER A 7 -7.95 -11.25 14.12
CA SER A 7 -8.07 -10.08 15.01
C SER A 7 -9.29 -9.24 14.65
N GLU A 8 -10.15 -8.97 15.64
CA GLU A 8 -11.34 -8.13 15.47
C GLU A 8 -10.98 -6.68 15.08
N SER A 9 -9.82 -6.19 15.52
CA SER A 9 -9.37 -4.81 15.31
C SER A 9 -8.40 -4.65 14.13
N VAL A 10 -8.31 -5.64 13.23
CA VAL A 10 -7.41 -5.55 12.08
C VAL A 10 -7.79 -4.39 11.15
N GLN A 11 -6.77 -3.65 10.71
CA GLN A 11 -6.92 -2.53 9.78
C GLN A 11 -5.98 -2.71 8.59
N LEU A 12 -6.43 -2.30 7.41
CA LEU A 12 -5.60 -2.28 6.21
C LEU A 12 -4.75 -1.00 6.21
N ALA A 13 -3.43 -1.17 6.18
CA ALA A 13 -2.46 -0.08 6.24
C ALA A 13 -2.06 0.45 4.84
N GLY A 14 -2.18 -0.37 3.81
CA GLY A 14 -1.80 -0.01 2.45
C GLY A 14 -1.43 -1.22 1.60
N PHE A 15 -0.89 -0.96 0.42
CA PHE A 15 -0.53 -1.95 -0.58
C PHE A 15 0.97 -1.88 -0.89
N ALA A 16 1.67 -2.99 -0.69
CA ALA A 16 3.04 -3.18 -1.14
C ALA A 16 3.03 -3.98 -2.44
N ILE A 17 3.31 -3.32 -3.56
CA ILE A 17 3.16 -3.88 -4.90
C ILE A 17 4.55 -4.16 -5.49
N ASN A 18 4.78 -5.38 -5.97
CA ASN A 18 6.00 -5.67 -6.71
C ASN A 18 5.82 -5.28 -8.18
N THR A 19 6.56 -4.27 -8.63
CA THR A 19 6.52 -3.75 -9.99
C THR A 19 7.80 -4.08 -10.78
N SER A 20 8.53 -5.14 -10.42
CA SER A 20 9.83 -5.49 -11.02
C SER A 20 9.83 -5.57 -12.54
N ASN A 21 8.69 -5.93 -13.15
CA ASN A 21 8.54 -6.12 -14.58
C ASN A 21 7.95 -4.89 -15.31
N TYR A 22 7.72 -3.79 -14.59
CA TYR A 22 7.11 -2.57 -15.11
C TYR A 22 8.22 -1.54 -15.30
N SER A 23 8.06 -0.64 -16.26
CA SER A 23 8.83 0.61 -16.28
C SER A 23 8.53 1.44 -15.03
N GLU A 24 9.35 2.46 -14.76
CA GLU A 24 9.13 3.35 -13.61
C GLU A 24 7.80 4.11 -13.73
N GLU A 25 7.47 4.61 -14.92
CA GLU A 25 6.20 5.30 -15.19
C GLU A 25 4.99 4.38 -15.00
N GLU A 26 5.04 3.14 -15.50
CA GLU A 26 3.98 2.15 -15.29
C GLU A 26 3.84 1.79 -13.81
N ALA A 27 4.95 1.65 -13.09
CA ALA A 27 4.94 1.36 -11.66
C ALA A 27 4.28 2.47 -10.85
N LEU A 28 4.62 3.74 -11.13
CA LEU A 28 4.01 4.90 -10.49
C LEU A 28 2.53 5.02 -10.82
N ALA A 29 2.16 4.87 -12.10
CA ALA A 29 0.77 4.93 -12.54
C ALA A 29 -0.08 3.84 -11.86
N TYR A 30 0.45 2.62 -11.76
CA TYR A 30 -0.26 1.51 -11.13
C TYR A 30 -0.40 1.69 -9.62
N CYS A 31 0.65 2.17 -8.93
CA CYS A 31 0.54 2.51 -7.50
C CYS A 31 -0.51 3.61 -7.27
N ALA A 32 -0.53 4.65 -8.12
CA ALA A 32 -1.52 5.72 -8.03
C ALA A 32 -2.95 5.23 -8.28
N GLU A 33 -3.15 4.34 -9.24
CA GLU A 33 -4.45 3.71 -9.52
C GLU A 33 -4.98 2.93 -8.31
N ILE A 34 -4.16 2.05 -7.74
CA ILE A 34 -4.54 1.26 -6.56
C ILE A 34 -4.80 2.18 -5.35
N SER A 35 -3.95 3.19 -5.16
CA SER A 35 -4.15 4.17 -4.08
C SER A 35 -5.50 4.89 -4.21
N ALA A 36 -5.86 5.30 -5.44
CA ALA A 36 -7.13 5.95 -5.72
C ALA A 36 -8.34 5.01 -5.58
N GLU A 37 -8.21 3.74 -5.98
CA GLU A 37 -9.29 2.75 -5.89
C GLU A 37 -9.65 2.43 -4.43
N PHE A 38 -8.65 2.26 -3.57
CA PHE A 38 -8.85 1.80 -2.20
C PHE A 38 -8.78 2.91 -1.15
N GLY A 39 -8.36 4.12 -1.53
CA GLY A 39 -8.22 5.27 -0.62
C GLY A 39 -7.16 5.04 0.47
N LEU A 40 -6.17 4.19 0.19
CA LEU A 40 -5.07 3.84 1.09
C LEU A 40 -3.76 3.86 0.32
N PRO A 41 -2.63 4.19 0.97
CA PRO A 41 -1.34 4.26 0.31
C PRO A 41 -0.98 2.96 -0.42
N ALA A 42 -0.45 3.09 -1.62
CA ALA A 42 0.07 1.99 -2.41
C ALA A 42 1.44 2.37 -2.97
N THR A 43 2.42 1.49 -2.83
CA THR A 43 3.81 1.75 -3.23
C THR A 43 4.52 0.46 -3.62
N ASP A 44 5.56 0.58 -4.44
CA ASP A 44 6.59 -0.45 -4.56
C ASP A 44 7.67 -0.22 -3.50
N PRO A 45 7.74 -1.07 -2.45
CA PRO A 45 8.65 -0.85 -1.34
C PRO A 45 10.13 -0.95 -1.73
N VAL A 46 10.45 -1.63 -2.84
CA VAL A 46 11.82 -1.80 -3.33
C VAL A 46 12.25 -0.59 -4.15
N ARG A 47 11.33 0.02 -4.92
CA ARG A 47 11.63 1.17 -5.78
C ARG A 47 11.46 2.51 -5.07
N PHE A 48 10.37 2.68 -4.33
CA PHE A 48 9.93 3.98 -3.80
C PHE A 48 9.92 4.04 -2.28
N GLY A 49 10.18 2.90 -1.62
CA GLY A 49 10.13 2.80 -0.16
C GLY A 49 8.70 2.72 0.39
N ILE A 50 8.57 2.89 1.71
CA ILE A 50 7.33 2.62 2.46
C ILE A 50 6.82 3.83 3.26
N ASP A 51 7.36 5.01 3.00
CA ASP A 51 7.15 6.19 3.85
C ASP A 51 5.67 6.53 4.04
N GLU A 52 4.86 6.46 2.99
CA GLU A 52 3.42 6.76 3.08
C GLU A 52 2.65 5.74 3.94
N ILE A 53 2.98 4.46 3.85
CA ILE A 53 2.37 3.41 4.68
C ILE A 53 2.81 3.60 6.15
N ALA A 54 4.09 3.90 6.37
CA ALA A 54 4.63 4.13 7.70
C ALA A 54 4.00 5.37 8.37
N ALA A 55 3.83 6.47 7.63
CA ALA A 55 3.15 7.67 8.10
C ALA A 55 1.71 7.36 8.54
N LEU A 56 0.95 6.63 7.71
CA LEU A 56 -0.41 6.24 8.05
C LEU A 56 -0.48 5.39 9.33
N LEU A 57 0.46 4.47 9.50
CA LEU A 57 0.54 3.65 10.71
C LEU A 57 0.87 4.47 11.95
N GLN A 58 1.73 5.50 11.83
CA GLN A 58 2.04 6.42 12.92
C GLN A 58 0.84 7.30 13.30
N GLU A 59 0.02 7.72 12.34
CA GLU A 59 -1.19 8.51 12.61
C GLU A 59 -2.31 7.69 13.29
N ARG A 60 -2.34 6.37 13.05
CA ARG A 60 -3.40 5.47 13.51
C ARG A 60 -3.04 4.66 14.76
N GLY A 61 -1.77 4.64 15.16
CA GLY A 61 -1.26 3.97 16.36
C GLY A 61 -1.38 4.83 17.61
#